data_AF-A0A7C4M352-F1
#
_entry.id   AF-A0A7C4M352-F1
#
_cell.length_a   1.000
_cell.length_b   1.000
_cell.length_c   1.000
_cell.angle_alpha   90.00
_cell.angle_beta   90.00
_cell.angle_gamma   90.00
#
_symmetry.space_group_name_H-M   'P 1'
#
loop_
_entity.id
_entity.type
_entity.pdbx_description
1 polymer ?
#
loop_
_entity_poly.entity_id
_entity_poly.type
_entity_poly.pdbx_seq_one_letter_code
_entity_poly.pdbx_strand_id
1 'polypeptide(L)'
;MRITLDLDAVSQLRFLMAYFNLRRFTDKIEVYYTSSEDGKDHYHIVAYDLPDIPFDKLCEFRLALGDDFWRVWLDGQTYKKPKQVLFTNRCKWDRKDRRWVRGERLRILNVLWKPWCSRLPARKPNIRQTR
;
A
#
# COMPACT_ATOMS: atom_id res chain seq x y z
N MET A 1 -13.62 11.99 8.49
CA MET A 1 -12.30 11.43 8.91
C MET A 1 -11.35 11.11 7.74
N ARG A 2 -10.02 11.07 7.96
CA ARG A 2 -9.01 10.57 6.99
C ARG A 2 -8.40 9.25 7.49
N ILE A 3 -8.16 8.28 6.61
CA ILE A 3 -7.39 7.07 6.90
C ILE A 3 -6.19 6.99 5.96
N THR A 4 -5.06 6.52 6.51
CA THR A 4 -3.84 6.24 5.76
C THR A 4 -3.47 4.79 6.03
N LEU A 5 -3.38 4.00 4.96
CA LEU A 5 -2.96 2.60 5.02
C LEU A 5 -1.58 2.44 4.42
N ASP A 6 -0.78 1.64 5.10
CA ASP A 6 0.54 1.25 4.68
C ASP A 6 0.57 -0.23 4.36
N LEU A 7 0.67 -0.57 3.08
CA LEU A 7 0.65 -1.94 2.61
C LEU A 7 2.06 -2.32 2.16
N ASP A 8 2.85 -2.81 3.10
CA ASP A 8 4.24 -3.20 2.86
C ASP A 8 4.33 -4.61 2.30
N ALA A 9 5.03 -4.73 1.17
CA ALA A 9 5.37 -6.00 0.55
C ALA A 9 4.15 -6.91 0.25
N VAL A 10 3.02 -6.31 -0.15
CA VAL A 10 1.74 -7.02 -0.37
C VAL A 10 1.57 -7.46 -1.83
N SER A 11 0.78 -8.52 -2.02
CA SER A 11 0.34 -8.89 -3.38
C SER A 11 -0.64 -7.85 -3.94
N GLN A 12 -0.67 -7.75 -5.27
CA GLN A 12 -1.62 -6.87 -5.95
C GLN A 12 -3.08 -7.17 -5.57
N LEU A 13 -3.43 -8.44 -5.33
CA LEU A 13 -4.77 -8.84 -4.90
C LEU A 13 -5.11 -8.23 -3.53
N ARG A 14 -4.19 -8.30 -2.55
CA ARG A 14 -4.38 -7.71 -1.21
C ARG A 14 -4.55 -6.19 -1.29
N PHE A 15 -3.74 -5.54 -2.12
CA PHE A 15 -3.92 -4.11 -2.42
C PHE A 15 -5.31 -3.81 -2.99
N LEU A 16 -5.78 -4.56 -4.00
CA LEU A 16 -7.09 -4.34 -4.61
C LEU A 16 -8.23 -4.57 -3.62
N MET A 17 -8.13 -5.60 -2.76
CA MET A 17 -9.09 -5.84 -1.70
C MET A 17 -9.20 -4.64 -0.75
N ALA A 18 -8.06 -4.10 -0.29
CA ALA A 18 -8.05 -2.93 0.58
C ALA A 18 -8.65 -1.70 -0.12
N TYR A 19 -8.26 -1.46 -1.38
CA TYR A 19 -8.75 -0.35 -2.18
C TYR A 19 -10.27 -0.41 -2.40
N PHE A 20 -10.80 -1.55 -2.85
CA PHE A 20 -12.23 -1.69 -3.13
C PHE A 20 -13.09 -1.69 -1.87
N ASN A 21 -12.58 -2.19 -0.74
CA ASN A 21 -13.29 -2.04 0.54
C ASN A 21 -13.36 -0.57 0.95
N LEU A 22 -12.28 0.19 0.83
CA LEU A 22 -12.31 1.63 1.10
C LEU A 22 -13.22 2.39 0.13
N ARG A 23 -13.25 1.99 -1.14
CA ARG A 23 -14.09 2.61 -2.18
C ARG A 23 -15.58 2.54 -1.88
N ARG A 24 -16.02 1.58 -1.06
CA ARG A 24 -17.41 1.49 -0.60
C ARG A 24 -17.83 2.65 0.30
N PHE A 25 -16.86 3.32 0.93
CA PHE A 25 -17.12 4.41 1.89
C PHE A 25 -16.80 5.78 1.32
N THR A 26 -15.88 5.88 0.36
CA THR A 26 -15.46 7.18 -0.20
C THR A 26 -14.91 7.02 -1.61
N ASP A 27 -15.20 8.01 -2.46
CA ASP A 27 -14.59 8.15 -3.78
C ASP A 27 -13.27 8.91 -3.77
N LYS A 28 -12.94 9.57 -2.65
CA LYS A 28 -11.72 10.38 -2.51
C LYS A 28 -10.59 9.52 -1.97
N ILE A 29 -9.98 8.75 -2.87
CA ILE A 29 -8.87 7.84 -2.56
C ILE A 29 -7.67 8.18 -3.43
N GLU A 30 -6.51 8.31 -2.79
CA GLU A 30 -5.21 8.47 -3.42
C GLU A 30 -4.35 7.23 -3.18
N VAL A 31 -3.67 6.77 -4.22
CA VAL A 31 -2.78 5.61 -4.17
C VAL A 31 -1.39 6.05 -4.59
N TYR A 32 -0.41 5.64 -3.81
CA TYR A 32 1.00 5.87 -4.05
C TYR A 32 1.73 4.54 -4.11
N TYR A 33 2.73 4.48 -4.98
CA TYR A 33 3.64 3.35 -5.11
C TYR A 33 5.07 3.81 -4.87
N THR A 34 5.77 3.05 -4.03
CA THR A 34 7.00 3.55 -3.41
C THR A 34 8.23 2.80 -3.92
N SER A 35 8.14 1.48 -4.05
CA SER A 35 9.02 0.66 -4.91
C SER A 35 8.66 -0.81 -4.79
N SER A 36 9.25 -1.62 -5.67
CA SER A 36 9.45 -3.05 -5.48
C SER A 36 10.88 -3.24 -4.99
N GLU A 37 11.08 -3.40 -3.69
CA GLU A 37 12.35 -3.95 -3.16
C GLU A 37 12.10 -5.44 -2.91
N ASP A 38 13.04 -6.29 -3.31
CA ASP A 38 12.95 -7.75 -3.21
C ASP A 38 11.77 -8.40 -3.99
N GLY A 39 11.28 -7.74 -5.04
CA GLY A 39 10.20 -8.25 -5.88
C GLY A 39 8.81 -8.17 -5.24
N LYS A 40 8.66 -7.41 -4.15
CA LYS A 40 7.38 -7.18 -3.47
C LYS A 40 6.98 -5.72 -3.57
N ASP A 41 5.75 -5.46 -3.98
CA ASP A 41 5.25 -4.11 -4.18
C ASP A 41 4.81 -3.47 -2.86
N HIS A 42 5.21 -2.21 -2.65
CA HIS A 42 4.79 -1.40 -1.51
C HIS A 42 3.79 -0.33 -1.98
N TYR A 43 2.62 -0.28 -1.33
CA TYR A 43 1.55 0.65 -1.65
C TYR A 43 1.13 1.48 -0.45
N HIS A 44 0.81 2.75 -0.69
CA HIS A 44 0.15 3.60 0.30
C HIS A 44 -1.19 4.06 -0.23
N ILE A 45 -2.23 3.87 0.59
CA ILE A 45 -3.57 4.31 0.27
C ILE A 45 -3.96 5.40 1.26
N VAL A 46 -4.39 6.54 0.75
CA VAL A 46 -4.95 7.63 1.54
C VAL A 46 -6.41 7.80 1.14
N ALA A 47 -7.31 7.60 2.10
CA ALA A 47 -8.73 7.76 1.89
C ALA A 47 -9.24 8.93 2.72
N TYR A 48 -9.97 9.83 2.08
CA TYR A 48 -10.53 11.04 2.67
C TYR A 48 -12.05 10.92 2.80
N ASP A 49 -12.66 11.79 3.62
CA ASP A 49 -14.11 11.86 3.82
C ASP A 49 -14.78 10.55 4.23
N LEU A 50 -14.07 9.72 5.01
CA LEU A 50 -14.69 8.56 5.65
C LEU A 50 -15.65 9.01 6.77
N PRO A 51 -16.71 8.22 7.04
CA PRO A 51 -17.56 8.43 8.21
C PRO A 51 -16.72 8.43 9.48
N ASP A 52 -17.15 9.15 10.51
CA ASP A 52 -16.40 9.19 11.76
C ASP A 52 -16.57 7.85 12.50
N ILE A 53 -15.45 7.16 12.71
CA ILE A 53 -15.38 5.86 13.37
C ILE A 53 -14.68 6.05 14.72
N PRO A 54 -15.22 5.50 15.82
CA PRO A 54 -14.53 5.48 17.11
C PRO A 54 -13.13 4.90 16.98
N PHE A 55 -12.16 5.44 17.72
CA PHE A 55 -10.75 5.11 17.55
C PHE A 55 -10.43 3.61 17.69
N ASP A 56 -11.07 2.92 18.63
CA ASP A 56 -10.86 1.48 18.83
C ASP A 56 -11.28 0.67 17.60
N LYS A 57 -12.42 1.04 17.01
CA LYS A 57 -12.93 0.46 15.76
C LYS A 57 -12.12 0.88 14.55
N LEU A 58 -11.53 2.06 14.57
CA LEU A 58 -10.62 2.53 13.53
C LEU A 58 -9.36 1.66 13.46
N CYS A 59 -8.77 1.29 14.60
CA CYS A 59 -7.61 0.42 14.64
C CYS A 59 -7.94 -1.00 14.15
N GLU A 60 -9.05 -1.59 14.62
CA GLU A 60 -9.55 -2.88 14.12
C GLU A 60 -9.76 -2.84 12.60
N PHE A 61 -10.40 -1.79 12.09
CA PHE A 61 -10.67 -1.61 10.66
C PHE A 61 -9.39 -1.52 9.83
N ARG A 62 -8.38 -0.78 10.30
CA ARG A 62 -7.09 -0.66 9.61
C ARG A 62 -6.36 -2.00 9.54
N LEU A 63 -6.34 -2.75 10.64
CA LEU A 63 -5.75 -4.10 10.68
C LEU A 63 -6.49 -5.06 9.73
N ALA A 64 -7.82 -4.99 9.68
CA ALA A 64 -8.62 -5.80 8.75
C ALA A 64 -8.32 -5.50 7.27
N LEU A 65 -7.97 -4.25 6.96
CA LEU A 65 -7.54 -3.83 5.62
C LEU A 65 -6.07 -4.18 5.31
N GLY A 66 -5.33 -4.72 6.29
CA GLY A 66 -3.94 -5.15 6.12
C GLY A 66 -2.90 -4.05 6.32
N ASP A 67 -3.23 -3.00 7.08
CA ASP A 67 -2.25 -2.00 7.53
C ASP A 67 -1.16 -2.62 8.42
N ASP A 68 0.00 -1.98 8.51
CA ASP A 68 1.09 -2.43 9.37
C ASP A 68 0.68 -2.43 10.84
N PHE A 69 0.78 -3.61 11.47
CA PHE A 69 0.47 -3.82 12.88
C PHE A 69 1.21 -2.87 13.79
N TRP A 70 2.53 -2.69 13.58
CA TRP A 70 3.35 -1.86 14.45
C TRP A 70 2.91 -0.40 14.40
N ARG A 71 2.53 0.07 13.21
CA ARG A 71 2.01 1.41 13.01
C ARG A 71 0.67 1.62 13.72
N VAL A 72 -0.27 0.67 13.59
CA VAL A 72 -1.56 0.75 14.29
C VAL A 72 -1.38 0.68 15.81
N TRP A 73 -0.47 -0.18 16.28
CA TRP A 73 -0.14 -0.29 17.69
C TRP A 73 0.46 1.01 18.24
N LEU A 74 1.40 1.63 17.52
CA LEU A 74 2.00 2.92 17.89
C LEU A 74 0.97 4.06 17.92
N ASP A 75 0.03 4.08 16.96
CA ASP A 75 -1.09 5.03 16.98
C ASP A 75 -1.98 4.83 18.22
N GLY A 76 -2.17 3.58 18.67
CA GLY A 76 -2.94 3.22 19.86
C GLY A 76 -2.27 3.61 21.19
N GLN A 77 -0.94 3.49 21.28
CA GLN A 77 -0.18 3.80 22.50
C GLN A 77 0.01 5.32 22.75
N THR A 78 -0.45 6.18 21.84
CA THR A 78 -0.48 7.66 21.99
C THR A 78 0.86 8.25 22.47
N TYR A 79 1.96 7.92 21.78
CA TYR A 79 3.31 8.36 22.18
C TYR A 79 3.58 9.84 21.86
N LYS A 80 2.84 10.80 22.45
CA LYS A 80 2.97 12.29 22.29
C LYS A 80 3.12 12.84 20.85
N LYS A 81 3.00 11.99 19.84
CA LYS A 81 3.11 12.27 18.43
C LYS A 81 1.70 12.47 17.86
N PRO A 82 1.51 13.33 16.84
CA PRO A 82 0.20 13.54 16.25
C PRO A 82 -0.39 12.19 15.81
N LYS A 83 -1.60 11.86 16.28
CA LYS A 83 -2.35 10.66 15.87
C LYS A 83 -2.42 10.65 14.33
N GLN A 84 -1.93 9.59 13.69
CA GLN A 84 -1.51 9.59 12.28
C GLN A 84 -0.33 10.52 11.98
N VAL A 85 0.87 10.17 12.43
CA VAL A 85 2.09 10.82 11.91
C VAL A 85 2.29 10.44 10.45
N LEU A 86 1.78 11.32 9.59
CA LEU A 86 2.42 11.86 8.40
C LEU A 86 3.57 11.03 7.81
N PHE A 87 3.23 10.02 7.02
CA PHE A 87 3.96 9.78 5.78
C PHE A 87 3.01 10.02 4.62
N THR A 88 2.62 11.29 4.46
CA THR A 88 1.90 11.80 3.28
C THR A 88 2.74 11.71 2.00
N ASN A 89 4.03 11.37 2.11
CA ASN A 89 4.90 11.09 0.98
C ASN A 89 6.02 10.19 1.49
N ARG A 90 5.97 8.87 1.27
CA ARG A 90 7.21 8.11 1.30
C ARG A 90 8.03 8.56 0.09
N CYS A 91 9.01 9.41 0.35
CA CYS A 91 10.05 9.68 -0.63
C CYS A 91 11.01 8.50 -0.57
N LYS A 92 11.30 7.88 -1.71
CA LYS A 92 12.39 6.91 -1.82
C LYS A 92 13.70 7.69 -1.89
N TRP A 93 14.68 7.33 -1.08
CA TRP A 93 16.04 7.84 -1.28
C TRP A 93 16.62 7.20 -2.54
N ASP A 94 16.72 7.97 -3.62
CA ASP A 94 17.40 7.52 -4.82
C ASP A 94 18.92 7.58 -4.58
N ARG A 95 19.54 6.40 -4.47
CA ARG A 95 20.99 6.27 -4.28
C ARG A 95 21.78 6.82 -5.47
N LYS A 96 21.19 6.84 -6.67
CA LYS A 96 21.86 7.29 -7.89
C LYS A 96 21.90 8.81 -7.97
N ASP A 97 20.75 9.46 -7.73
CA ASP A 97 20.61 10.92 -7.80
C ASP A 97 20.86 11.62 -6.44
N ARG A 98 21.16 10.86 -5.37
CA ARG A 98 21.32 11.33 -3.97
C ARG A 98 20.21 12.28 -3.52
N ARG A 99 18.97 11.97 -3.87
CA ARG A 99 17.80 12.79 -3.55
C ARG A 99 16.62 11.96 -3.10
N TRP A 100 15.77 12.58 -2.29
CA TRP A 100 14.46 12.06 -1.95
C TRP A 100 13.54 12.20 -3.17
N VAL A 101 13.18 11.09 -3.80
CA VAL A 101 12.25 11.03 -4.93
C VAL A 101 10.87 10.69 -4.38
N ARG A 102 9.88 11.53 -4.68
CA ARG A 102 8.49 11.32 -4.24
C ARG A 102 7.93 10.05 -4.88
N GLY A 103 7.29 9.18 -4.09
CA GLY A 103 6.59 8.00 -4.63
C GLY A 103 5.59 8.39 -5.71
N GLU A 104 5.51 7.59 -6.78
CA GLU A 104 4.65 7.90 -7.92
C GLU A 104 3.20 7.76 -7.51
N ARG A 105 2.40 8.81 -7.75
CA ARG A 105 0.94 8.73 -7.63
C ARG A 105 0.42 7.81 -8.72
N LEU A 106 -0.18 6.70 -8.32
CA LEU A 106 -0.76 5.77 -9.28
C LEU A 106 -2.21 6.10 -9.53
N ARG A 107 -2.58 6.12 -10.82
CA ARG A 107 -3.97 5.93 -11.22
C ARG A 107 -4.32 4.46 -11.02
N ILE A 108 -5.51 4.18 -10.50
CA ILE A 108 -5.96 2.79 -10.28
C ILE A 108 -5.90 1.96 -11.58
N LEU A 109 -6.17 2.59 -12.73
CA LEU A 109 -6.05 1.96 -14.05
C LEU A 109 -4.65 1.40 -14.31
N ASN A 110 -3.60 2.10 -13.91
CA ASN A 110 -2.22 1.64 -14.07
C ASN A 110 -1.97 0.37 -13.24
N VAL A 111 -2.57 0.28 -12.05
CA VAL A 111 -2.47 -0.92 -11.22
C VAL A 111 -3.24 -2.06 -11.86
N LEU A 112 -4.50 -1.84 -12.27
CA LEU A 112 -5.33 -2.87 -12.91
C LEU A 112 -4.73 -3.42 -14.21
N TRP A 113 -3.87 -2.66 -14.88
CA TRP A 113 -3.15 -3.09 -16.08
C TRP A 113 -1.89 -3.93 -15.79
N LYS A 114 -1.32 -3.85 -14.58
CA LYS A 114 -0.10 -4.62 -14.20
C LYS A 114 -0.18 -6.13 -14.47
N PRO A 115 -1.29 -6.85 -14.19
CA PRO A 115 -1.39 -8.28 -14.45
C PRO A 115 -1.27 -8.61 -15.94
N TRP A 116 -1.80 -7.74 -16.79
CA TRP A 116 -1.80 -7.89 -18.26
C TRP A 116 -0.48 -7.48 -18.90
N CYS A 117 0.31 -6.66 -18.20
CA CYS A 117 1.69 -6.32 -18.57
C CYS A 117 2.74 -7.22 -17.90
N SER A 118 2.34 -8.05 -16.93
CA SER A 118 3.25 -9.03 -16.33
C SER A 118 3.61 -10.04 -17.41
N ARG A 119 4.91 -10.19 -17.70
CA ARG A 119 5.39 -11.27 -18.57
C ARG A 119 4.80 -12.55 -17.99
N LEU A 120 3.92 -13.22 -18.76
CA LEU A 120 3.51 -14.59 -18.47
C LEU A 120 4.76 -15.33 -18.02
N PRO A 121 4.75 -16.04 -16.87
CA PRO A 121 5.94 -16.71 -16.39
C PRO A 121 6.46 -17.53 -17.54
N ALA A 122 7.63 -17.15 -18.07
CA ALA A 122 8.24 -17.88 -19.16
C ALA A 122 8.32 -19.31 -18.66
N ARG A 123 7.57 -20.23 -19.29
CA ARG A 123 7.64 -21.65 -18.96
C ARG A 123 9.13 -21.96 -18.94
N LYS A 124 9.68 -22.28 -17.77
CA LYS A 124 11.07 -22.76 -17.71
C LYS A 124 11.13 -23.88 -18.74
N PRO A 125 12.01 -23.81 -19.76
CA PRO A 125 12.10 -24.87 -20.74
C PRO A 125 12.31 -26.15 -19.94
N ASN A 126 11.49 -27.17 -20.21
CA ASN A 126 11.65 -28.48 -19.59
C ASN A 126 13.09 -28.92 -19.89
N ILE A 127 13.97 -28.81 -18.90
CA ILE A 127 15.28 -29.44 -18.95
C ILE A 127 14.94 -30.93 -18.95
N ARG A 128 14.90 -31.54 -20.14
CA ARG A 128 14.86 -32.99 -20.26
C ARG A 128 16.10 -33.47 -19.52
N GLN A 129 15.89 -34.05 -18.34
CA GLN A 129 16.94 -34.82 -17.68
C GLN A 129 17.26 -35.96 -18.64
N THR A 130 18.33 -35.79 -19.41
CA THR A 130 18.97 -36.89 -20.11
C THR A 130 19.51 -37.81 -19.03
N ARG A 131 18.92 -39.00 -18.94
CA ARG A 131 19.39 -40.11 -18.11
C ARG A 131 20.78 -40.55 -18.56
#